data_AF-A0A6A0A0B7-F1
#
_entry.id   AF-A0A6A0A0B7-F1
#
_cell.length_a   1.000
_cell.length_b   1.000
_cell.length_c   1.000
_cell.angle_alpha   90.00
_cell.angle_beta   90.00
_cell.angle_gamma   90.00
#
_symmetry.space_group_name_H-M   'P 1'
#
loop_
_entity.id
_entity.type
_entity.pdbx_description
1 polymer ?
#
loop_
_entity_poly.entity_id
_entity_poly.type
_entity_poly.pdbx_seq_one_letter_code
_entity_poly.pdbx_strand_id
1 'polypeptide(L)'
;MRSWLMALRTAASLTAGERSALRNAHRLDPLPEGTWFNGSRYFTAFGDSSPDHPDMTRFIEEWVAEQNAEIAKENVALAAAVEASQASLLRVVSVECQVVASY
;
A
#
# COMPACT_ATOMS: atom_id res chain seq x y z
N MET A 1 5.81 -5.31 18.07
CA MET A 1 4.93 -4.94 16.94
C MET A 1 3.80 -5.97 16.85
N ARG A 2 2.54 -5.56 16.62
CA ARG A 2 1.40 -6.50 16.49
C ARG A 2 1.58 -7.30 15.19
N SER A 3 1.97 -8.57 15.31
CA SER A 3 2.37 -9.46 14.18
C SER A 3 1.26 -9.78 13.17
N TRP A 4 0.01 -9.41 13.45
CA TRP A 4 -1.17 -9.73 12.63
C TRP A 4 -1.66 -8.57 11.77
N LEU A 5 -0.99 -7.39 11.84
CA LEU A 5 -1.28 -6.27 10.96
C LEU A 5 -0.57 -6.45 9.62
N MET A 6 -1.24 -6.01 8.55
CA MET A 6 -0.70 -6.00 7.21
C MET A 6 0.46 -4.99 7.10
N ALA A 7 1.54 -5.41 6.45
CA ALA A 7 2.75 -4.61 6.30
C ALA A 7 2.57 -3.49 5.27
N LEU A 8 3.02 -2.29 5.61
CA LEU A 8 3.01 -1.14 4.70
C LEU A 8 3.98 -1.37 3.53
N ARG A 9 3.58 -0.90 2.35
CA ARG A 9 4.37 -0.93 1.14
C ARG A 9 5.32 0.27 1.09
N THR A 10 6.45 0.06 0.44
CA THR A 10 7.46 1.09 0.15
C THR A 10 7.82 1.07 -1.33
N ALA A 11 8.43 2.15 -1.84
CA ALA A 11 8.90 2.20 -3.24
C ALA A 11 9.85 1.04 -3.60
N ALA A 12 10.63 0.55 -2.63
CA ALA A 12 11.53 -0.59 -2.80
C ALA A 12 10.81 -1.96 -2.84
N SER A 13 9.57 -2.02 -2.34
CA SER A 13 8.75 -3.24 -2.33
C SER A 13 7.95 -3.46 -3.62
N LEU A 14 8.06 -2.56 -4.60
CA LEU A 14 7.40 -2.74 -5.90
C LEU A 14 8.06 -3.87 -6.68
N THR A 15 7.22 -4.78 -7.16
CA THR A 15 7.64 -5.82 -8.09
C THR A 15 7.86 -5.23 -9.49
N ALA A 16 8.64 -5.94 -10.31
CA ALA A 16 8.85 -5.55 -11.71
C ALA A 16 7.53 -5.51 -12.52
N GLY A 17 6.57 -6.37 -12.18
CA GLY A 17 5.24 -6.40 -12.79
C GLY A 17 4.43 -5.14 -12.46
N GLU A 18 4.38 -4.74 -11.19
CA GLU A 18 3.68 -3.52 -10.75
C GLU A 18 4.31 -2.27 -11.36
N ARG A 19 5.65 -2.19 -11.41
CA ARG A 19 6.33 -1.10 -12.09
C ARG A 19 5.96 -1.04 -13.57
N SER A 20 5.83 -2.19 -14.23
CA SER A 20 5.42 -2.23 -15.64
C SER A 20 3.96 -1.85 -15.84
N ALA A 21 3.07 -2.21 -14.91
CA ALA A 21 1.68 -1.79 -14.94
C ALA A 21 1.56 -0.27 -14.79
N LEU A 22 2.29 0.32 -13.84
CA LEU A 22 2.35 1.78 -13.64
C LEU A 22 2.86 2.49 -14.91
N ARG A 23 3.93 2.00 -15.54
CA ARG A 23 4.42 2.58 -16.80
C ARG A 23 3.37 2.56 -17.90
N ASN A 24 2.64 1.45 -18.02
CA ASN A 24 1.61 1.32 -19.06
C ASN A 24 0.42 2.23 -18.77
N ALA A 25 0.03 2.37 -17.50
CA ALA A 25 -1.04 3.26 -17.08
C ALA A 25 -0.73 4.73 -17.39
N HIS A 26 0.49 5.17 -17.09
CA HIS A 26 0.93 6.57 -17.28
C HIS A 26 1.65 6.82 -18.60
N ARG A 27 1.59 5.89 -19.56
CA ARG A 27 2.32 6.03 -20.83
C ARG A 27 1.87 7.22 -21.67
N LEU A 28 0.59 7.56 -21.56
CA LEU A 28 -0.08 8.62 -22.34
C LEU A 28 -0.29 9.90 -21.51
N ASP A 29 0.25 9.94 -20.29
CA ASP A 29 0.17 11.13 -19.45
C ASP A 29 0.97 12.28 -20.06
N PRO A 30 0.58 13.53 -19.77
CA PRO A 30 1.25 14.69 -20.31
C PRO A 30 2.72 14.70 -19.87
N LEU A 31 3.59 14.85 -20.86
CA LEU A 31 5.03 14.94 -20.65
C LEU A 31 5.40 16.36 -20.18
N PRO A 32 6.37 16.48 -19.27
CA PRO A 32 6.95 17.78 -18.93
C PRO A 32 7.64 18.40 -20.16
N GLU A 33 7.72 19.73 -20.17
CA GLU A 33 8.35 20.48 -21.26
C GLU A 33 9.80 20.02 -21.51
N GLY A 34 10.17 19.92 -22.78
CA GLY A 34 11.50 19.44 -23.16
C GLY A 34 11.69 17.93 -23.00
N THR A 35 10.62 17.16 -22.82
CA THR A 35 10.66 15.69 -22.93
C THR A 35 9.76 15.22 -24.07
N TRP A 36 10.24 14.23 -24.84
CA TRP A 36 9.48 13.59 -25.91
C TRP A 36 9.43 12.08 -25.72
N PHE A 37 8.36 11.46 -26.20
CA PHE A 37 8.19 10.01 -26.19
C PHE A 37 8.08 9.49 -27.62
N ASN A 38 8.95 8.56 -27.99
CA ASN A 38 8.99 8.00 -29.36
C ASN A 38 8.17 6.71 -29.53
N GLY A 39 7.37 6.34 -28.53
CA GLY A 39 6.63 5.07 -28.49
C GLY A 39 7.35 3.93 -27.78
N SER A 40 8.66 4.05 -27.54
CA SER A 40 9.46 3.06 -26.81
C SER A 40 10.26 3.66 -25.65
N ARG A 41 10.76 4.89 -25.79
CA ARG A 41 11.62 5.58 -24.83
C ARG A 41 11.27 7.06 -24.72
N TYR A 42 11.61 7.62 -23.57
CA TYR A 42 11.52 9.03 -23.25
C TYR A 42 12.88 9.69 -23.52
N PHE A 43 12.85 10.90 -24.09
CA PHE A 43 14.04 11.67 -24.45
C PHE A 43 13.94 13.07 -23.86
N THR A 44 14.99 13.55 -23.22
CA THR A 44 15.08 14.92 -22.71
C THR A 44 15.66 15.88 -23.77
N ALA A 45 15.49 17.18 -23.57
CA ALA A 45 16.06 18.26 -24.38
C ALA A 45 17.58 18.18 -24.54
N PHE A 46 18.25 17.53 -23.58
CA PHE A 46 19.70 17.35 -23.55
C PHE A 46 20.16 16.06 -24.24
N GLY A 47 19.23 15.23 -24.72
CA GLY A 47 19.53 13.98 -25.43
C GLY A 47 19.59 12.73 -24.55
N ASP A 48 19.27 12.85 -23.25
CA ASP A 48 19.21 11.67 -22.37
C ASP A 48 17.99 10.83 -22.72
N SER A 49 18.17 9.50 -22.77
CA SER A 49 17.06 8.57 -23.01
C SER A 49 16.78 7.72 -21.77
N SER A 50 15.51 7.64 -21.37
CA SER A 50 15.03 6.82 -20.26
C SER A 50 13.95 5.84 -20.74
N PRO A 51 13.91 4.59 -20.22
CA PRO A 51 12.79 3.69 -20.45
C PRO A 51 11.53 4.09 -19.67
N ASP A 52 11.67 4.88 -18.60
CA ASP A 52 10.59 5.25 -17.70
C ASP A 52 10.22 6.73 -17.87
N HIS A 53 8.94 7.05 -17.58
CA HIS A 53 8.43 8.42 -17.59
C HIS A 53 9.23 9.29 -16.60
N PRO A 54 9.50 10.58 -16.90
CA PRO A 54 10.22 11.47 -15.97
C PRO A 54 9.60 11.51 -14.57
N ASP A 55 8.27 11.51 -14.50
CA ASP A 55 7.50 11.51 -13.25
C ASP A 55 7.29 10.12 -12.63
N MET A 56 8.00 9.08 -13.09
CA MET A 56 7.79 7.72 -12.60
C MET A 56 7.95 7.61 -11.08
N THR A 57 8.87 8.36 -10.48
CA THR A 57 9.04 8.40 -9.02
C THR A 57 7.78 8.89 -8.33
N ARG A 58 7.17 9.98 -8.84
CA ARG A 58 5.91 10.53 -8.31
C ARG A 58 4.77 9.51 -8.42
N PHE A 59 4.64 8.85 -9.57
CA PHE A 59 3.61 7.81 -9.75
C PHE A 59 3.77 6.64 -8.77
N ILE A 60 5.01 6.22 -8.50
CA ILE A 60 5.28 5.18 -7.51
C ILE A 60 4.89 5.64 -6.11
N GLU A 61 5.21 6.88 -5.74
CA GLU A 61 4.88 7.44 -4.43
C GLU A 61 3.36 7.56 -4.23
N GLU A 62 2.65 8.10 -5.24
CA GLU A 62 1.19 8.21 -5.24
C GLU A 62 0.54 6.83 -5.11
N TRP A 63 1.01 5.84 -5.88
CA TRP A 63 0.50 4.47 -5.80
C TRP A 63 0.79 3.82 -4.44
N VAL A 64 2.00 3.96 -3.91
CA VAL A 64 2.35 3.44 -2.57
C VAL A 64 1.48 4.08 -1.50
N ALA A 65 1.23 5.39 -1.59
CA ALA A 65 0.37 6.10 -0.65
C ALA A 65 -1.07 5.57 -0.69
N GLU A 66 -1.61 5.35 -1.89
CA GLU A 66 -2.95 4.78 -2.08
C GLU A 66 -3.04 3.36 -1.49
N GLN A 67 -2.09 2.48 -1.82
CA GLN A 67 -2.05 1.11 -1.28
C GLN A 67 -1.94 1.11 0.25
N ASN A 68 -1.12 2.00 0.81
CA ASN A 68 -0.96 2.12 2.25
C ASN A 68 -2.21 2.69 2.94
N ALA A 69 -2.97 3.55 2.27
CA ALA A 69 -4.24 4.03 2.77
C ALA A 69 -5.27 2.90 2.88
N GLU A 70 -5.33 2.00 1.89
CA GLU A 70 -6.19 0.83 1.95
C GLU A 70 -5.74 -0.15 3.05
N ILE A 71 -4.44 -0.44 3.13
CA ILE A 71 -3.87 -1.27 4.21
C ILE A 71 -4.19 -0.66 5.58
N ALA A 72 -4.13 0.66 5.73
CA ALA A 72 -4.46 1.33 6.98
C ALA A 72 -5.94 1.14 7.35
N LYS A 73 -6.87 1.23 6.39
CA LYS A 73 -8.30 0.97 6.63
C LYS A 73 -8.53 -0.47 7.07
N GLU A 74 -7.92 -1.43 6.39
CA GLU A 74 -8.01 -2.86 6.73
C GLU A 74 -7.43 -3.15 8.11
N ASN A 75 -6.27 -2.57 8.43
CA ASN A 75 -5.63 -2.70 9.73
C ASN A 75 -6.48 -2.13 10.87
N VAL A 76 -7.17 -1.00 10.65
CA VAL A 76 -8.12 -0.44 11.62
C VAL A 76 -9.30 -1.38 11.85
N ALA A 77 -9.88 -1.93 10.78
CA ALA A 77 -10.99 -2.88 10.87
C ALA A 77 -10.59 -4.17 11.60
N LEU A 78 -9.42 -4.73 11.26
CA LEU A 78 -8.85 -5.90 11.94
C LEU A 78 -8.61 -5.62 13.42
N ALA A 79 -8.07 -4.45 13.75
CA ALA A 79 -7.85 -4.08 15.14
C ALA A 79 -9.15 -3.99 15.93
N ALA A 80 -10.17 -3.35 15.39
CA ALA A 80 -11.49 -3.30 16.03
C ALA A 80 -12.08 -4.71 16.25
N ALA A 81 -11.96 -5.60 15.26
CA ALA A 81 -12.46 -6.97 15.36
C ALA A 81 -11.71 -7.81 16.42
N VAL A 82 -10.39 -7.65 16.52
CA VAL A 82 -9.56 -8.35 17.52
C VAL A 82 -9.90 -7.87 18.93
N GLU A 83 -10.01 -6.56 19.14
CA GLU A 83 -10.36 -6.00 20.46
C GLU A 83 -11.78 -6.43 20.88
N ALA A 84 -12.75 -6.43 19.96
CA ALA A 84 -14.10 -6.93 20.24
C ALA A 84 -14.12 -8.42 20.63
N SER A 85 -13.33 -9.24 19.93
CA SER A 85 -13.19 -10.67 20.23
C SER A 85 -12.51 -10.89 21.58
N GLN A 86 -11.44 -10.14 21.89
CA GLN A 86 -10.76 -10.21 23.19
C GLN A 86 -11.68 -9.78 24.35
N ALA A 87 -12.45 -8.71 24.17
CA ALA A 87 -13.42 -8.25 25.18
C ALA A 87 -14.51 -9.30 25.44
N SER A 88 -14.99 -9.98 24.39
CA SER A 88 -15.96 -11.08 24.52
C SER A 88 -15.37 -12.28 25.28
N LEU A 89 -14.15 -12.70 24.94
CA LEU A 89 -13.47 -13.81 25.63
C LEU A 89 -13.22 -13.50 27.11
N LEU A 90 -12.72 -12.30 27.44
CA LEU A 90 -12.51 -11.88 28.83
C LEU A 90 -13.82 -11.88 29.62
N ARG A 91 -14.93 -11.49 28.98
CA ARG A 91 -16.25 -11.54 29.61
C ARG A 91 -16.71 -12.96 29.91
N VAL A 92 -16.55 -13.90 28.98
CA VAL A 92 -16.92 -15.31 29.19
C VAL A 92 -16.12 -15.92 30.35
N VAL A 93 -14.79 -15.73 30.34
CA VAL A 93 -13.90 -16.25 31.40
C VAL A 93 -14.26 -15.67 32.77
N SER A 94 -14.59 -14.37 32.83
CA SER A 94 -15.00 -13.74 34.09
C SER A 94 -16.31 -14.31 34.65
N VAL A 95 -17.28 -14.62 33.79
CA VAL A 95 -18.57 -15.20 34.21
C VAL A 95 -18.38 -16.63 34.71
N GLU A 96 -17.59 -17.44 34.01
CA GLU A 96 -17.32 -18.83 34.43
C GLU A 96 -16.61 -18.88 35.79
N CYS A 97 -15.64 -17.99 36.04
CA CYS A 97 -14.95 -17.94 37.33
C CYS A 97 -15.88 -17.54 38.51
N GLN A 98 -16.88 -16.70 38.26
CA GLN A 98 -17.88 -16.34 39.27
C GLN A 98 -18.85 -17.48 39.59
N VAL A 99 -19.23 -18.27 38.58
CA VAL A 99 -20.11 -19.45 38.77
C VAL A 99 -19.39 -20.55 39.56
N VAL A 100 -18.12 -20.80 39.26
CA VAL A 100 -17.32 -21.82 39.97
C VAL A 100 -17.01 -21.44 41.42
N ALA A 101 -16.85 -20.13 41.72
CA ALA A 101 -16.61 -19.65 43.08
C ALA A 101 -17.85 -19.65 43.99
N SER A 102 -19.03 -20.01 43.46
CA SER A 102 -20.31 -20.01 44.18
C SER A 102 -20.75 -21.40 44.66
N TYR A 103 -19.93 -22.44 44.45
CA TYR A 103 -20.10 -23.81 44.94
C TYR A 103 -19.10 -24.14 46.04
#